data_AF-A0A1G3A603-F1
#
_entry.id   AF-A0A1G3A603-F1
#
_cell.length_a   1.000
_cell.length_b   1.000
_cell.length_c   1.000
_cell.angle_alpha   90.00
_cell.angle_beta   90.00
_cell.angle_gamma   90.00
#
_symmetry.space_group_name_H-M   'P 1'
#
loop_
_entity.id
_entity.type
_entity.pdbx_description
1 polymer ?
#
loop_
_entity_poly.entity_id
_entity_poly.type
_entity_poly.pdbx_seq_one_letter_code
_entity_poly.pdbx_strand_id
1 'polypeptide(L)'
;MKVALGAVMVSFSNYSYEPSLSTRSAVGKKPVTCADVFGIFRDKLLEIQADINHFRQRMKHFAHQPEARVYQRSYLADSGILSPHSVDVIVTSPPYLNNYHYIRNTRPQLYWLGLVNGNGDLKKLEEENFGRFWQTVRTGPSIQLSFQLPKLQQVLIAIQGRNPDRGVYGGIGWANYATAYFNDCDRFFRVTRRIMKPGGLVVVVIGNNIVQGVHIETDQFLAQIAELHGFKVDGMHRVRKKRTGSSIINSSVRAGMATQATPLYETAVELRAPE
;
A
#
# COMPACT_ATOMS: atom_id res chain seq x y z
N MET A 1 -16.00 -15.99 13.82
CA MET A 1 -17.23 -15.62 13.07
C MET A 1 -17.15 -14.23 12.43
N LYS A 2 -16.84 -13.13 13.16
CA LYS A 2 -16.77 -11.78 12.57
C LYS A 2 -15.86 -11.69 11.34
N VAL A 3 -14.64 -12.23 11.41
CA VAL A 3 -13.69 -12.24 10.27
C VAL A 3 -14.26 -12.93 9.04
N ALA A 4 -14.89 -14.11 9.23
CA ALA A 4 -15.50 -14.87 8.14
C ALA A 4 -16.61 -14.07 7.44
N LEU A 5 -17.51 -13.43 8.19
CA LEU A 5 -18.57 -12.62 7.58
C LEU A 5 -17.98 -11.38 6.89
N GLY A 6 -17.01 -10.73 7.52
CA GLY A 6 -16.31 -9.57 6.93
C GLY A 6 -15.63 -9.91 5.60
N ALA A 7 -15.13 -11.13 5.43
CA ALA A 7 -14.50 -11.61 4.20
C ALA A 7 -15.50 -11.79 3.04
N VAL A 8 -16.77 -12.10 3.33
CA VAL A 8 -17.77 -12.39 2.29
C VAL A 8 -18.87 -11.34 2.16
N MET A 9 -19.04 -10.43 3.12
CA MET A 9 -20.23 -9.56 3.17
C MET A 9 -20.43 -8.67 1.94
N VAL A 10 -19.35 -8.28 1.26
CA VAL A 10 -19.47 -7.48 0.03
C VAL A 10 -20.07 -8.32 -1.10
N SER A 11 -19.77 -9.63 -1.16
CA SER A 11 -20.16 -10.52 -2.26
C SER A 11 -21.68 -10.67 -2.43
N PHE A 12 -22.45 -10.55 -1.34
CA PHE A 12 -23.91 -10.61 -1.34
C PHE A 12 -24.58 -9.27 -1.03
N SER A 13 -23.82 -8.17 -1.05
CA SER A 13 -24.34 -6.81 -0.85
C SER A 13 -24.62 -6.10 -2.18
N ASN A 14 -25.16 -4.88 -2.09
CA ASN A 14 -25.29 -3.97 -3.23
C ASN A 14 -24.02 -3.15 -3.52
N TYR A 15 -22.86 -3.57 -3.00
CA TYR A 15 -21.53 -3.05 -3.34
C TYR A 15 -20.73 -4.05 -4.19
N SER A 16 -19.73 -3.55 -4.93
CA SER A 16 -18.79 -4.34 -5.74
C SER A 16 -17.44 -3.62 -5.83
N TYR A 17 -16.36 -4.39 -5.99
CA TYR A 17 -15.02 -3.87 -6.24
C TYR A 17 -14.78 -3.74 -7.74
N GLU A 18 -14.70 -2.52 -8.27
CA GLU A 18 -14.52 -2.24 -9.71
C GLU A 18 -13.80 -0.90 -9.97
N PRO A 19 -12.46 -0.80 -9.93
CA PRO A 19 -11.50 -1.57 -9.13
C PRO A 19 -11.56 -1.22 -7.63
N SER A 20 -12.21 -0.10 -7.29
CA SER A 20 -12.46 0.34 -5.92
C SER A 20 -13.91 0.01 -5.52
N LEU A 21 -14.20 0.07 -4.22
CA LEU A 21 -15.52 -0.19 -3.68
C LEU A 21 -16.53 0.85 -4.17
N SER A 22 -17.56 0.42 -4.90
CA SER A 22 -18.66 1.24 -5.40
C SER A 22 -19.98 0.49 -5.30
N THR A 23 -21.11 1.19 -5.47
CA THR A 23 -22.41 0.52 -5.58
C THR A 23 -22.48 -0.25 -6.89
N ARG A 24 -23.21 -1.38 -6.88
CA ARG A 24 -23.43 -2.18 -8.09
C ARG A 24 -24.09 -1.38 -9.20
N SER A 25 -25.07 -0.54 -8.85
CA SER A 25 -25.76 0.33 -9.81
C SER A 25 -24.83 1.31 -10.50
N ALA A 26 -23.88 1.92 -9.77
CA ALA A 26 -22.93 2.88 -10.33
C ALA A 26 -21.97 2.26 -11.37
N VAL A 27 -21.80 0.94 -11.35
CA VAL A 27 -20.94 0.20 -12.28
C VAL A 27 -21.75 -0.69 -13.25
N GLY A 28 -23.05 -0.40 -13.40
CA GLY A 28 -23.93 -1.11 -14.34
C GLY A 28 -24.25 -2.55 -13.96
N LYS A 29 -23.93 -2.98 -12.73
CA LYS A 29 -24.29 -4.30 -12.21
C LYS A 29 -25.68 -4.29 -11.61
N LYS A 30 -26.45 -5.35 -11.87
CA LYS A 30 -27.76 -5.57 -11.25
C LYS A 30 -27.63 -5.70 -9.72
N PRO A 31 -28.54 -5.12 -8.92
CA PRO A 31 -28.60 -5.34 -7.49
C PRO A 31 -28.68 -6.83 -7.12
N VAL A 32 -28.15 -7.19 -5.96
CA VAL A 32 -28.38 -8.51 -5.36
C VAL A 32 -29.70 -8.42 -4.59
N THR A 33 -30.73 -9.13 -5.06
CA THR A 33 -32.06 -9.16 -4.44
C THR A 33 -32.28 -10.42 -3.59
N CYS A 34 -31.56 -11.49 -3.89
CA CYS A 34 -31.56 -12.75 -3.15
C CYS A 34 -30.16 -13.36 -3.20
N ALA A 35 -29.67 -13.86 -2.07
CA ALA A 35 -28.41 -14.58 -1.96
C ALA A 35 -28.50 -15.60 -0.84
N ASP A 36 -27.86 -16.77 -1.02
CA ASP A 36 -27.70 -17.76 0.04
C ASP A 36 -26.60 -17.33 1.02
N VAL A 37 -26.94 -16.35 1.88
CA VAL A 37 -26.01 -15.78 2.86
C VAL A 37 -25.48 -16.86 3.82
N PHE A 38 -26.33 -17.80 4.22
CA PHE A 38 -25.95 -18.87 5.14
C PHE A 38 -24.97 -19.85 4.49
N GLY A 39 -25.23 -20.29 3.26
CA GLY A 39 -24.33 -21.15 2.50
C GLY A 39 -22.97 -20.48 2.29
N ILE A 40 -22.94 -19.24 1.77
CA ILE A 40 -21.70 -18.48 1.54
C ILE A 40 -20.90 -18.33 2.83
N PHE A 41 -21.56 -18.00 3.94
CA PHE A 41 -20.90 -17.82 5.23
C PHE A 41 -20.37 -19.14 5.80
N ARG A 42 -21.16 -20.22 5.73
CA ARG A 42 -20.73 -21.58 6.12
C ARG A 42 -19.50 -22.00 5.32
N ASP A 43 -19.52 -21.82 4.01
CA ASP A 43 -18.43 -22.25 3.13
C ASP A 43 -17.15 -21.48 3.47
N LYS A 44 -17.24 -20.18 3.75
CA LYS A 44 -16.08 -19.40 4.23
C LYS A 44 -15.57 -19.85 5.60
N LEU A 45 -16.45 -20.28 6.51
CA LEU A 45 -16.04 -20.84 7.80
C LEU A 45 -15.30 -22.17 7.63
N LEU A 46 -15.77 -23.04 6.73
CA LEU A 46 -15.11 -24.31 6.41
C LEU A 46 -13.74 -24.08 5.77
N GLU A 47 -13.62 -23.10 4.88
CA GLU A 47 -12.34 -22.68 4.29
C GLU A 47 -11.34 -22.23 5.38
N ILE A 48 -11.75 -21.31 6.27
CA ILE A 48 -10.90 -20.83 7.37
C ILE A 48 -10.51 -21.97 8.30
N GLN A 49 -11.42 -22.90 8.59
CA GLN A 49 -11.13 -24.06 9.41
C GLN A 49 -10.10 -24.98 8.75
N ALA A 50 -10.24 -25.24 7.44
CA ALA A 50 -9.30 -26.02 6.66
C ALA A 50 -7.90 -25.39 6.68
N ASP A 51 -7.80 -24.06 6.50
CA ASP A 51 -6.54 -23.33 6.56
C ASP A 51 -5.86 -23.42 7.93
N ILE A 52 -6.63 -23.23 9.01
CA ILE A 52 -6.12 -23.36 10.38
C ILE A 52 -5.62 -24.78 10.66
N ASN A 53 -6.36 -25.80 10.21
CA ASN A 53 -5.96 -27.19 10.37
C ASN A 53 -4.69 -27.51 9.59
N HIS A 54 -4.60 -27.04 8.34
CA HIS A 54 -3.42 -27.19 7.51
C HIS A 54 -2.20 -26.53 8.16
N PHE A 55 -2.34 -25.29 8.65
CA PHE A 55 -1.29 -24.59 9.37
C PHE A 55 -0.85 -25.36 10.62
N ARG A 56 -1.79 -25.79 11.46
CA ARG A 56 -1.50 -26.58 12.68
C ARG A 56 -0.78 -27.88 12.37
N GLN A 57 -1.18 -28.59 11.31
CA GLN A 57 -0.50 -29.81 10.88
C GLN A 57 0.94 -29.52 10.46
N ARG A 58 1.17 -28.48 9.66
CA ARG A 58 2.52 -28.06 9.26
C ARG A 58 3.38 -27.68 10.46
N MET A 59 2.80 -26.95 11.42
CA MET A 59 3.51 -26.53 12.64
C MET A 59 4.00 -27.69 13.52
N LYS A 60 3.43 -28.89 13.40
CA LYS A 60 3.93 -30.09 14.12
C LYS A 60 5.30 -30.55 13.63
N HIS A 61 5.70 -30.19 12.41
CA HIS A 61 6.99 -30.56 11.84
C HIS A 61 8.12 -29.61 12.25
N PHE A 62 7.80 -28.49 12.92
CA PHE A 62 8.78 -27.54 13.41
C PHE A 62 9.07 -27.80 14.89
N ALA A 63 10.36 -27.90 15.23
CA ALA A 63 10.80 -28.07 16.61
C ALA A 63 10.47 -26.86 17.49
N HIS A 64 10.39 -25.66 16.89
CA HIS A 64 10.09 -24.42 17.57
C HIS A 64 8.70 -23.90 17.18
N GLN A 65 7.91 -23.50 18.17
CA GLN A 65 6.62 -22.85 17.96
C GLN A 65 6.84 -21.33 18.05
N PRO A 66 6.64 -20.57 16.95
CA PRO A 66 6.86 -19.14 16.95
C PRO A 66 5.80 -18.42 17.78
N GLU A 67 6.22 -17.39 18.51
CA GLU A 67 5.29 -16.43 19.11
C GLU A 67 4.89 -15.38 18.06
N ALA A 68 3.58 -15.15 17.92
CA ALA A 68 3.05 -14.13 17.00
C ALA A 68 2.45 -12.97 17.80
N ARG A 69 2.89 -11.74 17.51
CA ARG A 69 2.35 -10.51 18.11
C ARG A 69 1.85 -9.59 17.00
N VAL A 70 0.65 -9.04 17.19
CA VAL A 70 0.02 -8.11 16.24
C VAL A 70 -0.23 -6.79 16.96
N TYR A 71 0.26 -5.71 16.39
CA TYR A 71 0.09 -4.35 16.93
C TYR A 71 -0.76 -3.53 15.96
N GLN A 72 -1.94 -3.10 16.39
CA GLN A 72 -2.84 -2.26 15.58
C GLN A 72 -2.38 -0.80 15.62
N ARG A 73 -1.28 -0.47 14.92
CA ARG A 73 -0.70 0.88 14.87
C ARG A 73 -0.05 1.16 13.52
N SER A 74 0.17 2.44 13.23
CA SER A 74 1.03 2.83 12.10
C SER A 74 2.50 2.53 12.40
N TYR A 75 3.18 1.87 11.47
CA TYR A 75 4.63 1.64 11.53
C TYR A 75 5.40 2.97 11.59
N LEU A 76 4.91 3.99 10.89
CA LEU A 76 5.55 5.30 10.79
C LEU A 76 5.49 6.10 12.11
N ALA A 77 4.65 5.69 13.07
CA ALA A 77 4.51 6.36 14.36
C ALA A 77 5.69 6.09 15.31
N ASP A 78 6.60 5.19 14.95
CA ASP A 78 7.77 4.78 15.75
C ASP A 78 7.48 4.62 17.24
N SER A 79 6.46 3.83 17.56
CA SER A 79 5.88 3.82 18.90
C SER A 79 6.74 3.22 20.03
N GLY A 80 8.01 2.90 19.77
CA GLY A 80 8.92 2.29 20.75
C GLY A 80 8.58 0.85 21.15
N ILE A 81 7.58 0.23 20.52
CA ILE A 81 7.17 -1.16 20.81
C ILE A 81 8.30 -2.15 20.54
N LEU A 82 9.03 -1.94 19.44
CA LEU A 82 10.19 -2.75 19.09
C LEU A 82 11.45 -2.07 19.65
N SER A 83 12.20 -2.83 20.44
CA SER A 83 13.49 -2.41 20.97
C SER A 83 14.46 -2.10 19.83
N PRO A 84 15.37 -1.14 20.00
CA PRO A 84 16.46 -0.93 19.05
C PRO A 84 17.23 -2.24 18.81
N HIS A 85 17.68 -2.46 17.57
CA HIS A 85 18.48 -3.63 17.19
C HIS A 85 17.89 -4.98 17.65
N SER A 86 16.57 -5.15 17.49
CA SER A 86 15.86 -6.38 17.90
C SER A 86 15.36 -7.22 16.73
N VAL A 87 15.31 -6.66 15.52
CA VAL A 87 14.73 -7.31 14.35
C VAL A 87 15.83 -7.83 13.42
N ASP A 88 15.80 -9.13 13.15
CA ASP A 88 16.73 -9.79 12.23
C ASP A 88 16.30 -9.64 10.76
N VAL A 89 14.98 -9.75 10.50
CA VAL A 89 14.41 -9.74 9.15
C VAL A 89 13.12 -8.93 9.10
N ILE A 90 12.98 -8.08 8.08
CA ILE A 90 11.72 -7.45 7.68
C ILE A 90 11.36 -7.92 6.28
N VAL A 91 10.13 -8.38 6.08
CA VAL A 91 9.55 -8.64 4.76
C VAL A 91 8.23 -7.89 4.66
N THR A 92 8.10 -6.97 3.70
CA THR A 92 6.91 -6.13 3.59
C THR A 92 6.61 -5.69 2.16
N SER A 93 5.38 -5.21 1.93
CA SER A 93 4.95 -4.54 0.70
C SER A 93 4.11 -3.32 1.09
N PRO A 94 4.72 -2.14 1.27
CA PRO A 94 3.98 -0.95 1.69
C PRO A 94 2.95 -0.55 0.63
N PRO A 95 1.95 0.28 0.99
CA PRO A 95 1.06 0.92 0.01
C PRO A 95 1.87 1.52 -1.14
N TYR A 96 1.37 1.39 -2.37
CA TYR A 96 2.07 1.85 -3.56
C TYR A 96 1.67 3.29 -3.84
N LEU A 97 2.52 4.04 -4.56
CA LEU A 97 2.19 5.35 -5.12
C LEU A 97 1.12 5.24 -6.22
N ASN A 98 -0.11 4.91 -5.85
CA ASN A 98 -1.24 4.72 -6.76
C ASN A 98 -2.50 5.42 -6.24
N ASN A 99 -3.59 5.34 -7.00
CA ASN A 99 -4.89 5.91 -6.64
C ASN A 99 -5.76 4.92 -5.85
N TYR A 100 -5.18 3.83 -5.31
CA TYR A 100 -5.95 2.82 -4.59
C TYR A 100 -6.06 3.21 -3.12
N HIS A 101 -7.28 3.54 -2.68
CA HIS A 101 -7.50 3.97 -1.30
C HIS A 101 -7.92 2.80 -0.41
N TYR A 102 -6.93 2.17 0.26
CA TYR A 102 -7.14 0.99 1.09
C TYR A 102 -8.23 1.18 2.16
N ILE A 103 -8.22 2.30 2.88
CA ILE A 103 -9.19 2.59 3.95
C ILE A 103 -10.61 2.69 3.39
N ARG A 104 -10.79 3.37 2.25
CA ARG A 104 -12.12 3.50 1.62
C ARG A 104 -12.61 2.15 1.08
N ASN A 105 -11.70 1.36 0.50
CA ASN A 105 -12.03 0.06 -0.09
C ASN A 105 -12.32 -1.01 0.96
N THR A 106 -11.76 -0.88 2.16
CA THR A 106 -11.98 -1.79 3.30
C THR A 106 -12.92 -1.21 4.35
N ARG A 107 -13.55 -0.05 4.09
CA ARG A 107 -14.38 0.66 5.07
C ARG A 107 -15.49 -0.22 5.68
N PRO A 108 -16.29 -0.98 4.90
CA PRO A 108 -17.28 -1.87 5.49
C PRO A 108 -16.65 -2.86 6.49
N GLN A 109 -15.51 -3.45 6.13
CA GLN A 109 -14.78 -4.41 6.97
C GLN A 109 -14.27 -3.76 8.25
N LEU A 110 -13.72 -2.54 8.16
CA LEU A 110 -13.23 -1.79 9.32
C LEU A 110 -14.36 -1.55 10.34
N TYR A 111 -15.54 -1.13 9.88
CA TYR A 111 -16.71 -0.96 10.76
C TYR A 111 -17.21 -2.28 11.33
N TRP A 112 -17.35 -3.30 10.48
CA TRP A 112 -17.86 -4.61 10.90
C TRP A 112 -16.99 -5.27 11.98
N LEU A 113 -15.66 -5.12 11.87
CA LEU A 113 -14.71 -5.65 12.83
C LEU A 113 -14.59 -4.77 14.09
N GLY A 114 -15.23 -3.60 14.13
CA GLY A 114 -15.11 -2.64 15.23
C GLY A 114 -13.73 -1.97 15.30
N LEU A 115 -13.00 -1.93 14.18
CA LEU A 115 -11.70 -1.27 14.08
C LEU A 115 -11.83 0.25 13.88
N VAL A 116 -13.00 0.70 13.45
CA VAL A 116 -13.40 2.11 13.40
C VAL A 116 -14.85 2.22 13.86
N ASN A 117 -15.15 3.25 14.66
CA ASN A 117 -16.48 3.51 15.21
C ASN A 117 -17.16 4.72 14.57
N GLY A 118 -16.42 5.52 13.80
CA GLY A 118 -16.96 6.72 13.17
C GLY A 118 -15.97 7.41 12.23
N ASN A 119 -16.40 8.56 11.70
CA ASN A 119 -15.61 9.34 10.76
C ASN A 119 -14.30 9.89 11.36
N GLY A 120 -14.25 10.10 12.68
CA GLY A 120 -13.03 10.53 13.37
C GLY A 120 -11.91 9.49 13.26
N ASP A 121 -12.22 8.22 13.52
CA ASP A 121 -11.26 7.12 13.41
C ASP A 121 -10.78 6.92 11.97
N LEU A 122 -11.68 7.05 11.00
CA LEU A 122 -11.33 6.97 9.58
C LEU A 122 -10.34 8.07 9.18
N LYS A 123 -10.62 9.32 9.57
CA LYS A 123 -9.74 10.45 9.27
C LYS A 123 -8.36 10.25 9.90
N LYS A 124 -8.31 9.81 11.15
CA LYS A 124 -7.04 9.49 11.84
C LYS A 124 -6.26 8.40 11.10
N LEU A 125 -6.92 7.32 10.69
CA LEU A 125 -6.27 6.26 9.91
C LEU A 125 -5.75 6.80 8.56
N GLU A 126 -6.48 7.68 7.89
CA GLU A 126 -6.07 8.29 6.61
C GLU A 126 -4.81 9.17 6.75
N GLU A 127 -4.67 9.85 7.89
CA GLU A 127 -3.52 10.71 8.20
C GLU A 127 -2.28 9.92 8.63
N GLU A 128 -2.47 8.82 9.35
CA GLU A 128 -1.40 7.93 9.84
C GLU A 128 -0.94 6.88 8.82
N ASN A 129 -1.70 6.67 7.74
CA ASN A 129 -1.39 5.67 6.73
C ASN A 129 -0.23 6.10 5.82
N PHE A 130 0.60 5.13 5.44
CA PHE A 130 1.71 5.32 4.51
C PHE A 130 1.19 5.81 3.15
N GLY A 131 1.77 6.91 2.65
CA GLY A 131 1.37 7.58 1.41
C GLY A 131 0.28 8.64 1.60
N ARG A 132 -0.40 8.66 2.76
CA ARG A 132 -1.57 9.50 3.09
C ARG A 132 -2.68 9.48 2.03
N PHE A 133 -3.86 10.02 2.36
CA PHE A 133 -4.93 10.12 1.36
C PHE A 133 -4.62 11.19 0.32
N TRP A 134 -4.48 10.80 -0.96
CA TRP A 134 -4.17 11.72 -2.06
C TRP A 134 -5.12 12.92 -2.13
N GLN A 135 -6.41 12.77 -1.78
CA GLN A 135 -7.35 13.89 -1.82
C GLN A 135 -7.09 14.93 -0.74
N THR A 136 -6.61 14.52 0.43
CA THR A 136 -6.25 15.41 1.53
C THR A 136 -4.93 16.11 1.25
N VAL A 137 -3.96 15.37 0.70
CA VAL A 137 -2.61 15.88 0.41
C VAL A 137 -2.61 16.88 -0.73
N ARG A 138 -3.33 16.62 -1.83
CA ARG A 138 -3.33 17.49 -3.02
C ARG A 138 -3.93 18.88 -2.79
N THR A 139 -4.82 19.02 -1.82
CA THR A 139 -5.49 20.29 -1.47
C THR A 139 -4.74 21.05 -0.38
N GLY A 140 -3.73 20.43 0.22
CA GLY A 140 -2.88 21.04 1.24
C GLY A 140 -1.80 21.96 0.64
N PRO A 141 -0.97 22.58 1.49
CA PRO A 141 0.17 23.38 1.05
C PRO A 141 1.17 22.52 0.27
N SER A 142 2.03 23.18 -0.50
CA SER A 142 3.15 22.54 -1.20
C SER A 142 4.07 21.85 -0.20
N ILE A 143 4.35 20.57 -0.44
CA ILE A 143 5.23 19.72 0.36
C ILE A 143 6.58 19.64 -0.35
N GLN A 144 7.65 19.76 0.42
CA GLN A 144 9.02 19.56 -0.04
C GLN A 144 9.54 18.21 0.45
N LEU A 145 10.54 17.66 -0.25
CA LEU A 145 11.24 16.46 0.22
C LEU A 145 11.97 16.77 1.53
N SER A 146 11.92 15.86 2.50
CA SER A 146 12.65 15.98 3.77
C SER A 146 14.13 15.58 3.67
N PHE A 147 14.59 15.20 2.47
CA PHE A 147 15.93 14.71 2.17
C PHE A 147 16.35 15.17 0.77
N GLN A 148 17.64 15.05 0.46
CA GLN A 148 18.19 15.46 -0.83
C GLN A 148 18.32 14.25 -1.77
N LEU A 149 17.58 14.28 -2.87
CA LEU A 149 17.72 13.31 -3.94
C LEU A 149 17.42 13.98 -5.31
N PRO A 150 18.43 14.59 -5.96
CA PRO A 150 18.22 15.47 -7.11
C PRO A 150 17.44 14.84 -8.27
N LYS A 151 17.70 13.56 -8.57
CA LYS A 151 16.97 12.82 -9.62
C LYS A 151 15.47 12.71 -9.30
N LEU A 152 15.13 12.43 -8.04
CA LEU A 152 13.73 12.39 -7.62
C LEU A 152 13.07 13.77 -7.72
N GLN A 153 13.78 14.82 -7.31
CA GLN A 153 13.28 16.19 -7.41
C GLN A 153 12.98 16.58 -8.87
N GLN A 154 13.82 16.20 -9.83
CA GLN A 154 13.56 16.41 -11.26
C GLN A 154 12.29 15.69 -11.73
N VAL A 155 12.07 14.45 -11.29
CA VAL A 155 10.83 13.70 -11.60
C VAL A 155 9.60 14.38 -11.01
N LEU A 156 9.68 14.88 -9.77
CA LEU A 156 8.58 15.60 -9.12
C LEU A 156 8.25 16.91 -9.84
N ILE A 157 9.27 17.67 -10.28
CA ILE A 157 9.09 18.88 -11.09
C ILE A 157 8.43 18.52 -12.44
N ALA A 158 8.84 17.44 -13.08
CA ALA A 158 8.25 16.98 -14.33
C ALA A 158 6.77 16.57 -14.17
N ILE A 159 6.39 15.98 -13.03
CA ILE A 159 4.98 15.71 -12.69
C ILE A 159 4.23 17.02 -12.47
N GLN A 160 4.81 17.95 -11.70
CA GLN A 160 4.20 19.24 -11.35
C GLN A 160 3.78 20.04 -12.59
N GLY A 161 4.60 20.02 -13.65
CA GLY A 161 4.34 20.71 -14.92
C GLY A 161 3.23 20.08 -15.80
N ARG A 162 2.64 18.94 -15.44
CA ARG A 162 1.59 18.29 -16.24
C ARG A 162 0.23 18.90 -15.97
N ASN A 163 -0.57 19.15 -17.01
CA ASN A 163 -1.98 19.56 -16.91
C ASN A 163 -2.21 20.72 -15.89
N PRO A 164 -1.48 21.85 -15.98
CA PRO A 164 -1.53 22.92 -14.98
C PRO A 164 -2.95 23.52 -14.82
N ASP A 165 -3.73 23.55 -15.90
CA ASP A 165 -5.11 24.08 -15.92
C ASP A 165 -6.08 23.28 -15.03
N ARG A 166 -5.70 22.08 -14.59
CA ARG A 166 -6.51 21.23 -13.71
C ARG A 166 -6.29 21.51 -12.22
N GLY A 167 -5.47 22.50 -11.86
CA GLY A 167 -5.19 22.87 -10.46
C GLY A 167 -4.79 21.67 -9.61
N VAL A 168 -5.48 21.43 -8.49
CA VAL A 168 -5.23 20.30 -7.57
C VAL A 168 -5.52 18.91 -8.18
N TYR A 169 -6.21 18.85 -9.32
CA TYR A 169 -6.40 17.61 -10.10
C TYR A 169 -5.32 17.40 -11.17
N GLY A 170 -4.51 18.43 -11.42
CA GLY A 170 -3.36 18.42 -12.33
C GLY A 170 -2.05 18.03 -11.64
N GLY A 171 -0.95 18.27 -12.34
CA GLY A 171 0.41 17.91 -11.93
C GLY A 171 0.80 18.41 -10.56
N ILE A 172 0.37 19.61 -10.17
CA ILE A 172 0.66 20.21 -8.86
C ILE A 172 0.19 19.30 -7.72
N GLY A 173 -1.07 18.87 -7.75
CA GLY A 173 -1.64 18.01 -6.72
C GLY A 173 -0.99 16.62 -6.68
N TRP A 174 -0.68 16.07 -7.86
CA TRP A 174 -0.04 14.75 -7.98
C TRP A 174 1.42 14.75 -7.58
N ALA A 175 2.16 15.84 -7.86
CA ALA A 175 3.51 16.04 -7.36
C ALA A 175 3.48 16.13 -5.83
N ASN A 176 2.52 16.85 -5.24
CA ASN A 176 2.38 16.94 -3.79
C ASN A 176 2.16 15.56 -3.14
N TYR A 177 1.29 14.75 -3.73
CA TYR A 177 1.05 13.37 -3.30
C TYR A 177 2.31 12.49 -3.41
N ALA A 178 3.02 12.55 -4.53
CA ALA A 178 4.26 11.83 -4.72
C ALA A 178 5.35 12.26 -3.72
N THR A 179 5.47 13.57 -3.45
CA THR A 179 6.40 14.08 -2.44
C THR A 179 6.06 13.54 -1.04
N ALA A 180 4.79 13.57 -0.64
CA ALA A 180 4.37 13.03 0.65
C ALA A 180 4.69 11.53 0.79
N TYR A 181 4.46 10.77 -0.28
CA TYR A 181 4.79 9.35 -0.35
C TYR A 181 6.28 9.07 -0.15
N PHE A 182 7.16 9.81 -0.82
CA PHE A 182 8.61 9.62 -0.67
C PHE A 182 9.12 10.11 0.69
N ASN A 183 8.50 11.12 1.29
CA ASN A 183 8.75 11.48 2.69
C ASN A 183 8.32 10.36 3.66
N ASP A 184 7.25 9.61 3.36
CA ASP A 184 6.89 8.43 4.16
C ASP A 184 7.86 7.26 3.95
N CYS A 185 8.48 7.12 2.76
CA CYS A 185 9.59 6.18 2.55
C CYS A 185 10.80 6.52 3.43
N ASP A 186 11.17 7.81 3.50
CA ASP A 186 12.23 8.30 4.39
C ASP A 186 11.91 8.00 5.87
N ARG A 187 10.68 8.31 6.30
CA ARG A 187 10.20 7.98 7.66
C ARG A 187 10.27 6.48 7.95
N PHE A 188 9.87 5.66 6.98
CA PHE A 188 9.95 4.21 7.10
C PHE A 188 11.39 3.75 7.34
N PHE A 189 12.36 4.22 6.54
CA PHE A 189 13.74 3.82 6.73
C PHE A 189 14.38 4.35 8.00
N ARG A 190 13.93 5.52 8.51
CA ARG A 190 14.33 5.98 9.85
C ARG A 190 13.92 5.01 10.95
N VAL A 191 12.66 4.53 10.93
CA VAL A 191 12.18 3.54 11.89
C VAL A 191 12.91 2.21 11.70
N THR A 192 13.03 1.75 10.45
CA THR A 192 13.70 0.51 10.10
C THR A 192 15.16 0.51 10.57
N ARG A 193 15.90 1.61 10.37
CA ARG A 193 17.29 1.75 10.82
C ARG A 193 17.46 1.58 12.33
N ARG A 194 16.49 2.06 13.11
CA ARG A 194 16.50 1.99 14.58
C ARG A 194 16.30 0.55 15.06
N ILE A 195 15.36 -0.18 14.48
CA ILE A 195 14.93 -1.49 14.99
C ILE A 195 15.73 -2.67 14.45
N MET A 196 16.35 -2.52 13.27
CA MET A 196 17.13 -3.59 12.65
C MET A 196 18.43 -3.84 13.41
N LYS A 197 18.75 -5.11 13.61
CA LYS A 197 20.07 -5.54 14.07
C LYS A 197 21.15 -5.17 13.04
N PRO A 198 22.40 -4.98 13.47
CA PRO A 198 23.55 -4.97 12.58
C PRO A 198 23.48 -6.10 11.57
N GLY A 199 23.53 -5.76 10.29
CA GLY A 199 23.47 -6.77 9.24
C GLY A 199 22.14 -7.50 9.06
N GLY A 200 21.04 -7.02 9.64
CA GLY A 200 19.72 -7.58 9.41
C GLY A 200 19.23 -7.38 7.96
N LEU A 201 18.32 -8.25 7.53
CA LEU A 201 17.78 -8.28 6.17
C LEU A 201 16.45 -7.51 6.08
N VAL A 202 16.30 -6.66 5.08
CA VAL A 202 15.03 -5.97 4.78
C VAL A 202 14.67 -6.23 3.32
N VAL A 203 13.51 -6.85 3.10
CA VAL A 203 12.94 -7.11 1.78
C VAL A 203 11.66 -6.28 1.61
N VAL A 204 11.70 -5.35 0.67
CA VAL A 204 10.55 -4.48 0.34
C VAL A 204 10.05 -4.80 -1.06
N VAL A 205 8.84 -5.37 -1.15
CA VAL A 205 8.19 -5.62 -2.44
C VAL A 205 7.43 -4.39 -2.88
N ILE A 206 7.91 -3.74 -3.94
CA ILE A 206 7.34 -2.52 -4.49
C ILE A 206 7.53 -2.48 -6.01
N GLY A 207 6.65 -1.75 -6.71
CA GLY A 207 6.66 -1.63 -8.16
C GLY A 207 6.82 -0.19 -8.61
N ASN A 208 7.21 -0.01 -9.88
CA ASN A 208 7.18 1.30 -10.51
C ASN A 208 5.75 1.83 -10.61
N ASN A 209 5.66 3.15 -10.82
CA ASN A 209 4.40 3.85 -10.95
C ASN A 209 4.41 4.74 -12.19
N ILE A 210 3.21 5.04 -12.70
CA ILE A 210 3.00 6.09 -13.69
C ILE A 210 2.02 7.07 -13.09
N VAL A 211 2.44 8.34 -12.98
CA VAL A 211 1.64 9.44 -12.43
C VAL A 211 1.61 10.57 -13.45
N GLN A 212 0.41 10.97 -13.89
CA GLN A 212 0.25 12.01 -14.93
C GLN A 212 1.06 11.73 -16.21
N GLY A 213 1.19 10.45 -16.58
CA GLY A 213 1.98 10.01 -17.73
C GLY A 213 3.50 10.02 -17.53
N VAL A 214 3.99 10.44 -16.36
CA VAL A 214 5.40 10.38 -15.98
C VAL A 214 5.68 9.04 -15.32
N HIS A 215 6.65 8.30 -15.86
CA HIS A 215 7.16 7.08 -15.25
C HIS A 215 8.02 7.41 -14.02
N ILE A 216 7.76 6.70 -12.92
CA ILE A 216 8.48 6.82 -11.66
C ILE A 216 9.02 5.44 -11.31
N GLU A 217 10.35 5.32 -11.27
CA GLU A 217 11.06 4.11 -10.81
C GLU A 217 11.04 4.06 -9.28
N THR A 218 9.84 3.91 -8.71
CA THR A 218 9.61 3.99 -7.26
C THR A 218 10.46 2.99 -6.47
N ASP A 219 10.72 1.81 -7.03
CA ASP A 219 11.61 0.81 -6.44
C ASP A 219 13.06 1.29 -6.37
N GLN A 220 13.56 1.96 -7.42
CA GLN A 220 14.91 2.54 -7.45
C GLN A 220 15.04 3.71 -6.48
N PHE A 221 14.03 4.59 -6.45
CA PHE A 221 14.02 5.70 -5.49
C PHE A 221 13.90 5.22 -4.04
N LEU A 222 13.11 4.18 -3.78
CA LEU A 222 13.03 3.56 -2.46
C LEU A 222 14.39 2.99 -2.03
N ALA A 223 15.10 2.32 -2.94
CA ALA A 223 16.45 1.81 -2.67
C ALA A 223 17.44 2.94 -2.36
N GLN A 224 17.45 4.01 -3.16
CA GLN A 224 18.30 5.19 -2.92
C GLN A 224 17.97 5.88 -1.59
N ILE A 225 16.70 5.97 -1.21
CA ILE A 225 16.32 6.50 0.10
C ILE A 225 16.84 5.58 1.22
N ALA A 226 16.81 4.25 1.04
CA ALA A 226 17.38 3.33 2.01
C ALA A 226 18.89 3.57 2.21
N GLU A 227 19.64 3.81 1.13
CA GLU A 227 21.07 4.12 1.17
C GLU A 227 21.37 5.39 1.97
N LEU A 228 20.50 6.42 1.91
CA LEU A 228 20.62 7.62 2.76
C LEU A 228 20.54 7.31 4.26
N HIS A 229 19.91 6.19 4.64
CA HIS A 229 19.84 5.69 6.02
C HIS A 229 20.93 4.65 6.34
N GLY A 230 21.90 4.46 5.44
CA GLY A 230 23.05 3.56 5.61
C GLY A 230 22.77 2.11 5.24
N PHE A 231 21.62 1.79 4.65
CA PHE A 231 21.37 0.44 4.13
C PHE A 231 22.19 0.20 2.86
N LYS A 232 22.64 -1.05 2.67
CA LYS A 232 23.25 -1.51 1.43
C LYS A 232 22.20 -2.21 0.58
N VAL A 233 22.14 -1.92 -0.72
CA VAL A 233 21.32 -2.69 -1.66
C VAL A 233 22.07 -3.96 -2.05
N ASP A 234 21.57 -5.11 -1.61
CA ASP A 234 22.15 -6.42 -1.96
C ASP A 234 21.57 -6.95 -3.27
N GLY A 235 20.31 -6.60 -3.59
CA GLY A 235 19.68 -7.04 -4.83
C GLY A 235 18.35 -6.37 -5.14
N MET A 236 17.97 -6.40 -6.41
CA MET A 236 16.66 -5.95 -6.88
C MET A 236 16.06 -7.01 -7.79
N HIS A 237 15.15 -7.82 -7.24
CA HIS A 237 14.66 -9.02 -7.89
C HIS A 237 13.29 -8.77 -8.53
N ARG A 238 13.19 -8.97 -9.85
CA ARG A 238 11.92 -8.83 -10.57
C ARG A 238 10.99 -10.00 -10.22
N VAL A 239 10.06 -9.79 -9.29
CA VAL A 239 9.12 -10.83 -8.83
C VAL A 239 7.83 -10.90 -9.66
N ARG A 240 7.45 -9.81 -10.34
CA ARG A 240 6.29 -9.79 -11.25
C ARG A 240 6.52 -8.87 -12.45
N LYS A 241 6.26 -9.38 -13.66
CA LYS A 241 6.46 -8.63 -14.93
C LYS A 241 5.22 -7.90 -15.45
N LYS A 242 4.03 -8.15 -14.88
CA LYS A 242 2.77 -7.55 -15.36
C LYS A 242 1.78 -7.38 -14.21
N ARG A 243 1.45 -6.13 -13.86
CA ARG A 243 0.29 -5.82 -13.02
C ARG A 243 -0.94 -5.66 -13.91
N THR A 244 -2.02 -6.34 -13.56
CA THR A 244 -3.39 -5.90 -13.87
C THR A 244 -3.81 -4.98 -12.73
N GLY A 245 -3.44 -3.70 -12.80
CA GLY A 245 -3.76 -2.70 -11.80
C GLY A 245 -3.72 -1.31 -12.41
N SER A 246 -4.71 -0.49 -12.10
CA SER A 246 -4.91 0.83 -12.70
C SER A 246 -3.78 1.79 -12.33
N SER A 247 -2.81 1.98 -13.23
CA SER A 247 -1.96 3.17 -13.19
C SER A 247 -2.83 4.42 -13.26
N ILE A 248 -2.33 5.53 -12.68
CA ILE A 248 -3.00 6.83 -12.71
C ILE A 248 -2.76 7.44 -14.10
N ILE A 249 -3.34 6.79 -15.11
CA ILE A 249 -3.28 7.19 -16.51
C ILE A 249 -4.57 7.97 -16.75
N ASN A 250 -4.45 9.30 -16.78
CA ASN A 250 -5.46 10.27 -17.18
C ASN A 250 -6.88 10.07 -16.61
N SER A 251 -7.32 11.01 -15.76
CA SER A 251 -8.71 11.13 -15.29
C SER A 251 -9.76 11.42 -16.39
N SER A 252 -9.48 11.18 -17.68
CA SER A 252 -10.46 11.40 -18.76
C SER A 252 -10.14 10.84 -20.15
N VAL A 253 -9.16 9.95 -20.35
CA VAL A 253 -8.90 9.44 -21.71
C VAL A 253 -8.80 7.92 -21.71
N ARG A 254 -9.82 7.31 -22.32
CA ARG A 254 -9.87 5.90 -22.73
C ARG A 254 -8.54 5.50 -23.37
N ALA A 255 -8.11 4.28 -23.07
CA ALA A 255 -7.02 3.57 -23.72
C ALA A 255 -7.03 3.84 -25.24
N GLY A 256 -6.09 4.66 -25.72
CA GLY A 256 -6.15 5.10 -27.11
C GLY A 256 -4.90 5.77 -27.66
N MET A 257 -4.01 6.33 -26.84
CA MET A 257 -2.73 6.88 -27.34
C MET A 257 -1.66 6.78 -26.25
N ALA A 258 -0.80 5.76 -26.33
CA ALA A 258 0.45 5.71 -25.58
C ALA A 258 1.57 5.29 -26.54
N THR A 259 2.39 6.29 -26.88
CA THR A 259 3.82 6.13 -27.20
C THR A 259 4.44 5.13 -26.22
N GLN A 260 5.03 4.04 -26.73
CA GLN A 260 5.67 2.92 -26.01
C GLN A 260 5.21 2.71 -24.55
N ALA A 261 4.26 1.79 -24.33
CA ALA A 261 3.74 1.47 -23.01
C ALA A 261 4.86 0.97 -22.07
N THR A 262 5.38 1.84 -21.21
CA THR A 262 6.30 1.46 -20.13
C THR A 262 5.64 0.38 -19.27
N PRO A 263 6.21 -0.84 -19.19
CA PRO A 263 5.58 -1.92 -18.47
C PRO A 263 5.61 -1.66 -16.96
N LEU A 264 4.49 -1.92 -16.29
CA LEU A 264 4.43 -1.96 -14.84
C LEU A 264 4.96 -3.29 -14.32
N TYR A 265 5.75 -3.23 -13.27
CA TYR A 265 6.43 -4.36 -12.68
C TYR A 265 6.37 -4.31 -11.15
N GLU A 266 6.78 -5.40 -10.51
CA GLU A 266 7.08 -5.45 -9.07
C GLU A 266 8.49 -6.00 -8.86
N THR A 267 9.18 -5.41 -7.90
CA THR A 267 10.56 -5.70 -7.50
C THR A 267 10.57 -6.02 -6.01
N ALA A 268 11.24 -7.11 -5.62
CA ALA A 268 11.68 -7.29 -4.25
C ALA A 268 13.03 -6.59 -4.10
N VAL A 269 13.05 -5.46 -3.41
CA VAL A 269 14.26 -4.70 -3.08
C VAL A 269 14.86 -5.33 -1.83
N GLU A 270 16.03 -5.93 -1.98
CA GLU A 270 16.78 -6.61 -0.93
C GLU A 270 17.85 -5.67 -0.37
N LEU A 271 17.75 -5.40 0.93
CA LEU A 271 18.57 -4.42 1.64
C LEU A 271 19.21 -5.06 2.88
N ARG A 272 20.46 -4.67 3.15
CA ARG A 272 21.23 -5.06 4.33
C ARG A 272 21.34 -3.87 5.27
N ALA A 273 20.96 -4.03 6.53
CA ALA A 273 21.19 -3.02 7.56
C ALA A 273 22.71 -2.80 7.75
N PRO A 274 23.15 -1.57 8.03
CA PRO A 274 24.55 -1.31 8.33
C PRO A 274 25.00 -2.13 9.55
N GLU A 275 26.29 -2.47 9.57
CA GLU A 275 26.97 -3.04 10.75
C GLU A 275 26.94 -2.08 11.94
#